data_AF-Q9HIY0-F1
#
_entry.id   AF-Q9HIY0-F1
#
_cell.length_a   1.000
_cell.length_b   1.000
_cell.length_c   1.000
_cell.angle_alpha   90.00
_cell.angle_beta   90.00
_cell.angle_gamma   90.00
#
_symmetry.space_group_name_H-M   'P 1'
#
loop_
_entity.id
_entity.type
_entity.pdbx_description
1 polymer ?
#
loop_
_entity_poly.entity_id
_entity_poly.type
_entity_poly.pdbx_seq_one_letter_code
_entity_poly.pdbx_strand_id
1 'polypeptide(L)'
;MEVGVGIHIIADFYGVDSELIATTERMYPIIEGAVEYGRLTKISSDYYQFRPKGASGIVLLAESHLSFHTWPEYGLVTLDIYTCGDPKTADDAFAYLVDKLRPTSISTRKIVRGDMIEEAGENQIEEAALH
;
A
#
# COMPACT_ATOMS: atom_id res chain seq x y z
N MET A 1 3.81 21.97 -13.92
CA MET A 1 3.92 20.50 -13.90
C MET A 1 3.04 20.07 -12.76
N GLU A 2 2.01 19.26 -12.97
CA GLU A 2 1.20 18.71 -11.87
C GLU A 2 2.14 17.92 -10.94
N VAL A 3 2.36 18.42 -9.73
CA VAL A 3 3.21 17.74 -8.74
C VAL A 3 2.30 16.86 -7.91
N GLY A 4 2.13 15.62 -8.33
CA GLY A 4 1.44 14.61 -7.52
C GLY A 4 2.17 14.41 -6.19
N VAL A 5 1.46 14.58 -5.08
CA VAL A 5 1.99 14.34 -3.72
C VAL A 5 2.34 12.87 -3.52
N GLY A 6 1.70 11.93 -4.23
CA GLY A 6 2.02 10.51 -4.11
C GLY A 6 1.43 9.60 -5.19
N ILE A 7 1.81 8.33 -5.12
CA ILE A 7 1.34 7.25 -6.01
C ILE A 7 0.65 6.18 -5.18
N HIS A 8 -0.59 5.87 -5.57
CA HIS A 8 -1.42 4.82 -4.97
C HIS A 8 -1.59 3.66 -5.95
N ILE A 9 -1.00 2.51 -5.63
CA ILE A 9 -1.25 1.25 -6.31
C ILE A 9 -2.44 0.57 -5.62
N ILE A 10 -3.51 0.33 -6.37
CA ILE A 10 -4.65 -0.48 -5.94
C ILE A 10 -4.65 -1.76 -6.78
N ALA A 11 -4.65 -2.92 -6.14
CA ALA A 11 -4.55 -4.18 -6.85
C ALA A 11 -5.43 -5.29 -6.26
N ASP A 12 -5.96 -6.11 -7.17
CA ASP A 12 -6.65 -7.36 -6.86
C ASP A 12 -5.84 -8.52 -7.43
N PHE A 13 -5.45 -9.45 -6.58
CA PHE A 13 -4.69 -10.65 -6.88
C PHE A 13 -5.63 -11.85 -6.83
N TYR A 14 -5.81 -12.52 -7.96
CA TYR A 14 -6.70 -13.68 -8.09
C TYR A 14 -5.90 -14.98 -8.22
N GLY A 15 -6.50 -16.09 -7.78
CA GLY A 15 -5.90 -17.42 -7.85
C GLY A 15 -4.67 -17.57 -6.97
N VAL A 16 -4.63 -16.85 -5.85
CA VAL A 16 -3.62 -17.00 -4.81
C VAL A 16 -3.92 -18.26 -3.99
N ASP A 17 -2.88 -18.94 -3.50
CA ASP A 17 -3.01 -20.11 -2.62
C ASP A 17 -3.86 -19.77 -1.37
N SER A 18 -5.05 -20.37 -1.30
CA SER A 18 -6.01 -20.19 -0.21
C SER A 18 -5.44 -20.46 1.18
N GLU A 19 -4.54 -21.44 1.32
CA GLU A 19 -3.92 -21.76 2.61
C GLU A 19 -2.86 -20.73 2.98
N LEU A 20 -2.13 -20.20 1.99
CA LEU A 20 -1.15 -19.14 2.21
C LEU A 20 -1.81 -17.87 2.77
N ILE A 21 -2.98 -17.50 2.23
CA ILE A 21 -3.69 -16.26 2.61
C ILE A 21 -4.74 -16.48 3.71
N ALA A 22 -4.83 -17.68 4.28
CA ALA A 22 -5.85 -18.03 5.25
C ALA A 22 -5.73 -17.29 6.58
N THR A 23 -4.51 -16.92 6.98
CA THR A 23 -4.24 -16.40 8.32
C THR A 23 -3.31 -15.21 8.38
N THR A 24 -3.48 -14.38 9.41
CA THR A 24 -2.57 -13.27 9.71
C THR A 24 -1.15 -13.77 9.97
N GLU A 25 -0.98 -14.93 10.61
CA GLU A 25 0.33 -15.55 10.87
C GLU A 25 1.13 -15.79 9.57
N ARG A 26 0.45 -16.19 8.49
CA ARG A 26 1.09 -16.41 7.18
C ARG A 26 1.27 -15.12 6.39
N MET A 27 0.31 -14.20 6.49
CA MET A 27 0.36 -12.92 5.79
C MET A 27 1.35 -11.94 6.40
N TYR A 28 1.53 -11.94 7.72
CA TYR A 28 2.42 -11.04 8.45
C TYR A 28 3.84 -11.00 7.85
N PRO A 29 4.59 -12.11 7.72
CA PRO A 29 5.94 -12.06 7.15
C PRO A 29 5.97 -11.63 5.68
N ILE A 30 4.89 -11.84 4.91
CA ILE A 30 4.79 -11.42 3.52
C ILE A 30 4.64 -9.90 3.43
N ILE A 31 3.73 -9.34 4.22
CA ILE A 31 3.46 -7.90 4.22
C ILE A 31 4.64 -7.12 4.81
N GLU A 32 5.20 -7.58 5.93
CA GLU A 32 6.39 -6.96 6.52
C GLU A 32 7.61 -7.05 5.59
N GLY A 33 7.78 -8.19 4.90
CA GLY A 33 8.84 -8.33 3.89
C GLY A 33 8.67 -7.38 2.70
N ALA A 34 7.43 -7.05 2.31
CA ALA A 34 7.17 -6.08 1.24
C ALA A 34 7.56 -4.66 1.67
N VAL A 35 7.29 -4.31 2.93
CA VAL A 35 7.69 -3.03 3.53
C VAL A 35 9.21 -2.90 3.55
N GLU A 36 9.91 -3.92 4.01
CA GLU A 36 11.39 -3.94 4.05
C GLU A 36 11.99 -3.90 2.64
N TYR A 37 11.52 -4.76 1.73
CA TYR A 37 12.03 -4.84 0.36
C TYR A 37 11.81 -3.53 -0.43
N GLY A 38 10.63 -2.92 -0.25
CA GLY A 38 10.29 -1.63 -0.82
C GLY A 38 10.99 -0.44 -0.16
N ARG A 39 11.71 -0.66 0.95
CA ARG A 39 12.37 0.38 1.75
C ARG A 39 11.39 1.45 2.24
N LEU A 40 10.19 1.00 2.61
CA LEU A 40 9.14 1.85 3.13
C LEU A 40 9.36 2.09 4.63
N THR A 41 9.14 3.31 5.11
CA THR A 41 9.39 3.65 6.51
C THR A 41 8.18 3.29 7.38
N LYS A 42 8.22 2.14 8.04
CA LYS A 42 7.13 1.72 8.94
C LYS A 42 7.08 2.55 10.23
N ILE A 43 5.89 3.03 10.57
CA ILE A 43 5.55 3.58 11.89
C ILE A 43 4.95 2.49 12.77
N SER A 44 3.93 1.79 12.29
CA SER A 44 3.22 0.74 13.02
C SER A 44 2.49 -0.20 12.07
N SER A 45 1.93 -1.29 12.59
CA SER A 45 1.11 -2.22 11.82
C SER A 45 0.07 -2.88 12.72
N ASP A 46 -1.09 -3.19 12.16
CA ASP A 46 -2.14 -3.95 12.85
C ASP A 46 -2.78 -4.96 11.90
N TYR A 47 -3.16 -6.12 12.44
CA TYR A 47 -3.63 -7.27 11.67
C TYR A 47 -4.78 -7.97 12.40
N TYR A 48 -5.87 -8.24 11.66
CA TYR A 48 -7.06 -8.88 12.19
C TYR A 48 -7.33 -10.23 11.51
N GLN A 49 -7.43 -11.28 12.32
CA GLN A 49 -7.79 -12.63 11.88
C GLN A 49 -9.31 -12.83 11.92
N PHE A 50 -9.93 -13.02 10.77
CA PHE A 50 -11.32 -13.45 10.66
C PHE A 50 -11.47 -14.95 10.93
N ARG A 51 -12.69 -15.36 11.28
CA ARG A 51 -13.06 -16.76 11.49
C ARG A 51 -14.11 -17.20 10.48
N PRO A 52 -14.01 -18.42 9.91
CA PRO A 52 -12.98 -19.42 10.20
C PRO A 52 -11.61 -19.13 9.54
N LYS A 53 -11.57 -18.36 8.44
CA LYS A 53 -10.34 -17.97 7.72
C LYS A 53 -10.47 -16.52 7.23
N GLY A 54 -9.36 -15.97 6.76
CA GLY A 54 -9.27 -14.62 6.21
C GLY A 54 -8.54 -13.66 7.14
N ALA A 55 -7.79 -12.74 6.56
CA ALA A 55 -6.99 -11.74 7.24
C ALA A 55 -7.20 -10.36 6.59
N SER A 56 -7.18 -9.34 7.44
CA SER A 56 -7.00 -7.95 7.01
C SER A 56 -5.82 -7.36 7.76
N GLY A 57 -5.12 -6.44 7.15
CA GLY A 57 -4.07 -5.71 7.86
C GLY A 57 -3.75 -4.39 7.22
N ILE A 58 -3.12 -3.54 8.02
CA ILE A 58 -2.63 -2.24 7.61
C ILE A 58 -1.26 -2.00 8.24
N VAL A 59 -0.35 -1.47 7.44
CA VAL A 59 0.93 -0.92 7.88
C VAL A 59 0.85 0.59 7.69
N LEU A 60 0.95 1.32 8.80
CA LEU A 60 1.10 2.77 8.77
C LEU A 60 2.54 3.07 8.40
N LEU A 61 2.73 3.80 7.31
CA LEU A 61 4.04 4.23 6.82
C LEU A 61 4.20 5.72 7.11
N ALA A 62 5.44 6.20 7.26
CA ALA A 62 5.71 7.63 7.34
C ALA A 62 5.23 8.35 6.07
N GLU A 63 5.24 7.64 4.94
CA GLU A 63 4.83 8.13 3.63
C GLU A 63 3.41 7.70 3.21
N SER A 64 2.54 7.31 4.16
CA SER A 64 1.10 6.94 4.02
C SER A 64 0.80 5.53 4.55
N HIS A 65 0.61 4.52 3.70
CA HIS A 65 0.20 3.18 4.17
C HIS A 65 0.34 2.05 3.13
N LEU A 66 0.31 0.83 3.64
CA LEU A 66 0.05 -0.39 2.89
C LEU A 66 -1.10 -1.14 3.57
N SER A 67 -2.15 -1.53 2.86
CA SER A 67 -3.25 -2.35 3.41
C SER A 67 -3.57 -3.56 2.55
N PHE A 68 -4.18 -4.58 3.15
CA PHE A 68 -4.68 -5.75 2.43
C PHE A 68 -5.91 -6.37 3.10
N HIS A 69 -6.65 -7.13 2.29
CA HIS A 69 -7.76 -7.99 2.69
C HIS A 69 -7.71 -9.30 1.90
N THR A 70 -8.08 -10.41 2.52
CA THR A 70 -8.05 -11.73 1.88
C THR A 70 -9.43 -12.41 1.91
N TRP A 71 -9.78 -13.10 0.83
CA TRP A 71 -10.86 -14.07 0.78
C TRP A 71 -10.30 -15.43 0.34
N PRO A 72 -9.82 -16.25 1.29
CA PRO A 72 -9.23 -17.57 1.02
C PRO A 72 -10.15 -18.47 0.19
N GLU A 73 -11.45 -18.42 0.43
CA GLU A 73 -12.48 -19.17 -0.29
C GLU A 73 -12.54 -18.86 -1.80
N TYR A 74 -12.00 -17.71 -2.21
CA TYR A 74 -11.90 -17.29 -3.61
C TYR A 74 -10.47 -17.19 -4.12
N GLY A 75 -9.46 -17.50 -3.29
CA GLY A 75 -8.05 -17.29 -3.62
C GLY A 75 -7.76 -15.84 -3.99
N LEU A 76 -8.40 -14.89 -3.28
CA LEU A 76 -8.37 -13.46 -3.60
C LEU A 76 -7.65 -12.67 -2.50
N VAL A 77 -6.76 -11.78 -2.92
CA VAL A 77 -6.19 -10.72 -2.07
C VAL A 77 -6.45 -9.38 -2.74
N THR A 78 -7.03 -8.43 -2.02
CA THR A 78 -7.05 -7.02 -2.46
C THR A 78 -6.05 -6.25 -1.62
N LEU A 79 -5.29 -5.36 -2.23
CA LEU A 79 -4.25 -4.61 -1.54
C LEU A 79 -4.06 -3.21 -2.10
N ASP A 80 -3.57 -2.34 -1.22
CA ASP A 80 -3.27 -0.95 -1.48
C ASP A 80 -1.82 -0.68 -1.06
N ILE A 81 -1.05 -0.01 -1.90
CA ILE A 81 0.28 0.50 -1.58
C ILE A 81 0.29 1.98 -1.94
N TYR A 82 0.24 2.83 -0.92
CA TYR A 82 0.23 4.27 -1.10
C TYR A 82 1.50 4.88 -0.52
N THR A 83 2.24 5.61 -1.35
CA THR A 83 3.44 6.35 -0.93
C THR A 83 3.40 7.79 -1.45
N CYS A 84 3.77 8.74 -0.60
CA CYS A 84 4.08 10.12 -0.97
C CYS A 84 5.57 10.33 -1.29
N GLY A 85 6.38 9.28 -1.16
CA GLY A 85 7.82 9.31 -1.44
C GLY A 85 8.14 8.93 -2.89
N ASP A 86 9.33 8.37 -3.10
CA ASP A 86 9.75 7.84 -4.40
C ASP A 86 8.76 6.76 -4.90
N PRO A 87 8.08 6.97 -6.04
CA PRO A 87 7.19 5.98 -6.65
C PRO A 87 7.79 4.58 -6.80
N LYS A 88 9.11 4.49 -6.97
CA LYS A 88 9.83 3.23 -7.09
C LYS A 88 9.68 2.34 -5.84
N THR A 89 9.55 2.93 -4.66
CA THR A 89 9.39 2.18 -3.41
C THR A 89 8.08 1.38 -3.38
N ALA A 90 6.99 1.99 -3.85
CA ALA A 90 5.71 1.29 -4.01
C ALA A 90 5.78 0.19 -5.07
N ASP A 91 6.49 0.43 -6.18
CA ASP A 91 6.68 -0.56 -7.24
C ASP A 91 7.53 -1.76 -6.78
N ASP A 92 8.58 -1.52 -6.00
CA ASP A 92 9.43 -2.58 -5.44
C ASP A 92 8.63 -3.42 -4.42
N ALA A 93 7.86 -2.79 -3.53
CA ALA A 93 6.97 -3.49 -2.60
C ALA A 93 5.90 -4.30 -3.34
N PHE A 94 5.31 -3.74 -4.40
CA PHE A 94 4.36 -4.43 -5.25
C PHE A 94 4.98 -5.68 -5.92
N ALA A 95 6.17 -5.53 -6.50
CA ALA A 95 6.88 -6.63 -7.15
C ALA A 95 7.20 -7.77 -6.16
N TYR A 96 7.58 -7.42 -4.92
CA TYR A 96 7.78 -8.40 -3.85
C TYR A 96 6.48 -9.17 -3.55
N LEU A 97 5.34 -8.48 -3.43
CA LEU A 97 4.06 -9.13 -3.17
C LEU A 97 3.65 -10.06 -4.31
N VAL A 98 3.90 -9.68 -5.57
CA VAL A 98 3.67 -10.56 -6.73
C VAL A 98 4.51 -11.83 -6.64
N ASP A 99 5.81 -11.73 -6.30
CA ASP A 99 6.70 -12.89 -6.13
C ASP A 99 6.23 -13.85 -5.02
N LYS A 100 5.79 -13.30 -3.87
CA LYS A 100 5.41 -14.11 -2.71
C LYS A 100 4.02 -14.71 -2.82
N LEU A 101 3.05 -13.96 -3.32
CA LEU A 101 1.66 -14.41 -3.40
C LEU A 101 1.38 -15.20 -4.68
N ARG A 102 2.18 -15.03 -5.74
CA ARG A 102 2.08 -15.79 -6.99
C ARG A 102 0.64 -15.88 -7.54
N PRO A 103 -0.08 -14.76 -7.67
CA PRO A 103 -1.42 -14.76 -8.23
C PRO A 103 -1.40 -15.29 -9.68
N THR A 104 -2.48 -15.96 -10.09
CA THR A 104 -2.65 -16.39 -11.48
C THR A 104 -3.04 -15.22 -12.39
N SER A 105 -3.71 -14.21 -11.83
CA SER A 105 -4.02 -12.97 -12.54
C SER A 105 -4.08 -11.80 -11.59
N ILE A 106 -3.80 -10.61 -12.13
CA ILE A 106 -3.72 -9.37 -11.39
C ILE A 106 -4.56 -8.32 -12.11
N SER A 107 -5.45 -7.65 -11.38
CA SER A 107 -6.04 -6.37 -11.76
C SER A 107 -5.31 -5.27 -10.99
N THR A 108 -4.83 -4.22 -11.64
CA THR A 108 -4.11 -3.14 -10.96
C THR A 108 -4.41 -1.80 -11.57
N ARG A 109 -4.46 -0.77 -10.73
CA ARG A 109 -4.49 0.63 -11.13
C ARG A 109 -3.44 1.38 -10.34
N LYS A 110 -2.72 2.27 -11.01
CA LYS A 110 -1.86 3.27 -10.37
C LYS A 110 -2.54 4.62 -10.49
N ILE A 111 -2.68 5.30 -9.36
CA ILE A 111 -3.39 6.57 -9.26
C ILE A 111 -2.42 7.59 -8.68
N VAL A 112 -2.24 8.72 -9.37
CA VAL A 112 -1.56 9.89 -8.81
C VAL A 112 -2.51 10.55 -7.82
N ARG A 113 -1.99 10.92 -6.64
CA ARG A 113 -2.78 11.51 -5.56
C ARG A 113 -2.21 12.86 -5.17
N GLY A 114 -3.07 13.85 -4.96
CA GLY A 114 -2.68 15.18 -4.49
C GLY A 114 -2.03 16.06 -5.57
N ASP A 115 -2.26 15.79 -6.84
CA ASP A 115 -1.76 16.55 -8.00
C ASP A 115 -2.36 17.95 -8.19
N MET A 116 -3.45 18.25 -7.49
CA MET A 116 -4.14 19.55 -7.52
C MET A 116 -3.66 20.52 -6.43
N ILE A 117 -2.62 20.19 -5.67
CA ILE A 117 -2.04 21.13 -4.70
C ILE A 117 -1.06 22.03 -5.45
N GLU A 118 -1.46 23.28 -5.66
CA GLU A 118 -0.50 24.33 -6.03
C GLU A 118 0.43 24.52 -4.82
N GLU A 119 1.75 24.47 -5.04
CA GLU A 119 2.71 24.91 -4.02
C GLU A 119 2.24 26.27 -3.52
N ALA A 120 2.03 26.40 -2.20
CA ALA A 120 1.65 27.67 -1.61
C ALA A 120 2.67 28.71 -2.06
N GLY A 121 2.28 29.58 -3.00
CA GLY A 121 3.17 30.57 -3.56
C GLY A 121 3.78 31.36 -2.41
N GLU A 122 5.10 31.53 -2.43
CA GLU A 122 5.87 32.25 -1.41
C GLU A 122 5.31 33.65 -1.09
N ASN A 123 4.43 34.19 -1.94
CA ASN A 123 3.79 35.49 -1.79
C ASN A 123 2.71 35.58 -0.70
N GLN A 124 2.30 34.50 -0.02
CA GLN A 124 1.36 34.62 1.11
C GLN A 124 2.02 34.86 2.48
N ILE A 125 3.35 34.80 2.58
CA ILE A 125 4.05 35.09 3.84
C ILE A 125 4.21 36.62 4.05
N GLU A 126 4.22 37.44 3.00
CA GLU A 126 4.39 38.88 3.16
C GLU A 126 3.14 39.61 3.72
N GLU A 127 1.93 39.12 3.45
CA GLU A 127 0.71 39.81 3.91
C GLU A 127 0.45 39.62 5.42
N ALA A 128 0.96 38.55 6.04
CA ALA A 128 0.85 38.35 7.48
C ALA A 128 1.85 39.17 8.31
N ALA A 129 2.87 39.78 7.68
CA ALA A 129 3.90 40.56 8.36
C ALA A 129 3.61 42.07 8.43
N LEU A 130 2.45 42.53 7.93
CA LEU A 130 2.05 43.94 7.92
C LEU A 130 0.89 44.30 8.86
N HIS A 131 0.58 43.46 9.84
CA HIS A 131 -0.31 43.78 10.96
C HIS A 131 0.38 43.54 12.30
#